data_AF-A0A8T1U4F5-F1
#
_entry.id   AF-A0A8T1U4F5-F1
#
_cell.length_a   1.000
_cell.length_b   1.000
_cell.length_c   1.000
_cell.angle_alpha   90.00
_cell.angle_beta   90.00
_cell.angle_gamma   90.00
#
_symmetry.space_group_name_H-M   'P 1'
#
loop_
_entity.id
_entity.type
_entity.pdbx_description
1 polymer ?
#
loop_
_entity_poly.entity_id
_entity_poly.type
_entity_poly.pdbx_seq_one_letter_code
_entity_poly.pdbx_strand_id
1 'polypeptide(L)'
;MLSTPAERYTGLFPTLRTPLYNTLRADEITIEQESTTALWIAIAGHQTRALRSPTDHRLVVSDNFYTRHTFAQALLKFTDGEMHLLGTVRMNLVDKSAIARVDGGPRGNWELVAAVDPKPGWEKINRCIKLHNDVLLKQNEQPTHQQLSKLSELAISFTRTRNSSFSTPMI
;
A
#
# COMPACT_ATOMS: atom_id res chain seq x y z
N MET A 1 -4.29 29.84 0.55
CA MET A 1 -4.10 28.38 0.47
C MET A 1 -2.64 28.08 0.72
N LEU A 2 -2.34 27.19 1.65
CA LEU A 2 -0.98 26.66 1.81
C LEU A 2 -0.74 25.65 0.68
N SER A 3 0.37 25.79 -0.05
CA SER A 3 0.74 24.80 -1.07
C SER A 3 1.07 23.46 -0.43
N THR A 4 0.73 22.36 -1.10
CA THR A 4 1.09 21.02 -0.62
C THR A 4 2.61 20.78 -0.79
N PRO A 5 3.21 19.81 -0.07
CA PRO A 5 4.61 19.46 -0.28
C PRO A 5 4.93 19.07 -1.74
N ALA A 6 4.03 18.33 -2.38
CA ALA A 6 4.16 17.93 -3.79
C ALA A 6 4.08 19.14 -4.74
N GLU A 7 3.21 20.10 -4.46
CA GLU A 7 3.11 21.35 -5.23
C GLU A 7 4.37 22.20 -5.11
N ARG A 8 4.96 22.30 -3.91
CA ARG A 8 6.25 22.99 -3.74
C ARG A 8 7.36 22.33 -4.53
N TYR A 9 7.45 21.01 -4.50
CA TYR A 9 8.45 20.25 -5.25
C TYR A 9 8.28 20.41 -6.76
N THR A 10 7.06 20.28 -7.28
CA THR A 10 6.75 20.54 -8.69
C THR A 10 6.79 22.03 -9.06
N GLY A 11 6.82 22.93 -8.08
CA GLY A 11 7.18 24.35 -8.25
C GLY A 11 8.65 24.52 -8.65
N LEU A 12 9.55 23.79 -7.98
CA LEU A 12 10.99 23.75 -8.30
C LEU A 12 11.28 22.98 -9.59
N PHE A 13 10.50 21.94 -9.88
CA PHE A 13 10.63 21.12 -11.08
C PHE A 13 9.32 21.10 -11.89
N PRO A 14 9.04 22.17 -12.67
CA PRO A 14 7.77 22.33 -13.37
C PRO A 14 7.43 21.21 -14.35
N THR A 15 8.45 20.53 -14.88
CA THR A 15 8.29 19.40 -15.80
C THR A 15 7.54 18.23 -15.19
N LEU A 16 7.48 18.12 -13.86
CA LEU A 16 6.78 17.04 -13.15
C LEU A 16 5.32 17.37 -12.82
N ARG A 17 4.90 18.64 -12.99
CA ARG A 17 3.57 19.10 -12.56
C ARG A 17 2.43 18.37 -13.27
N THR A 18 2.41 18.43 -14.60
CA THR A 18 1.35 17.80 -15.40
C THR A 18 1.33 16.28 -15.25
N PRO A 19 2.47 15.56 -15.33
CA PRO A 19 2.49 14.11 -15.09
C PRO A 19 1.95 13.71 -13.72
N LEU A 20 2.32 14.46 -12.68
CA LEU A 20 1.88 14.15 -11.32
C LEU A 20 0.38 14.36 -11.18
N TYR A 21 -0.10 15.50 -11.67
CA TYR A 21 -1.53 15.82 -11.66
C TYR A 21 -2.37 14.79 -12.41
N ASN A 22 -1.93 14.38 -13.60
CA ASN A 22 -2.64 13.37 -14.40
C ASN A 22 -2.64 12.01 -13.70
N THR A 23 -1.54 11.64 -13.04
CA THR A 23 -1.45 10.38 -12.30
C THR A 23 -2.39 10.38 -11.09
N LEU A 24 -2.43 11.46 -10.31
CA LEU A 24 -3.27 11.55 -9.11
C LEU A 24 -4.78 11.64 -9.43
N ARG A 25 -5.14 11.99 -10.67
CA ARG A 25 -6.53 12.03 -11.16
C ARG A 25 -6.98 10.76 -11.86
N ALA A 26 -6.12 9.77 -12.00
CA ALA A 26 -6.47 8.48 -12.57
C ALA A 26 -7.46 7.74 -11.67
N ASP A 27 -8.52 7.17 -12.26
CA ASP A 27 -9.58 6.46 -11.53
C ASP A 27 -9.04 5.27 -10.71
N GLU A 28 -7.97 4.64 -11.19
CA GLU A 28 -7.32 3.51 -10.50
C GLU A 28 -6.36 3.94 -9.37
N ILE A 29 -6.08 5.24 -9.20
CA ILE A 29 -5.12 5.74 -8.21
C ILE A 29 -5.84 6.33 -7.00
N THR A 30 -5.76 5.65 -5.86
CA THR A 30 -6.33 6.11 -4.59
C THR A 30 -5.29 6.82 -3.73
N ILE A 31 -4.75 7.95 -4.22
CA ILE A 31 -3.78 8.77 -3.48
C ILE A 31 -4.27 10.20 -3.42
N GLU A 32 -4.43 10.72 -2.20
CA GLU A 32 -4.78 12.12 -1.95
C GLU A 32 -3.65 13.04 -2.39
N GLN A 33 -3.99 14.14 -3.08
CA GLN A 33 -3.04 15.10 -3.62
C GLN A 33 -2.22 15.81 -2.52
N GLU A 34 -2.82 15.97 -1.34
CA GLU A 34 -2.23 16.59 -0.17
C GLU A 34 -1.32 15.65 0.62
N SER A 35 -1.34 14.35 0.29
CA SER A 35 -0.58 13.33 1.03
C SER A 35 0.92 13.46 0.81
N THR A 36 1.70 13.02 1.80
CA THR A 36 3.16 12.89 1.64
C THR A 36 3.53 11.88 0.54
N THR A 37 2.66 10.91 0.26
CA THR A 37 2.86 9.93 -0.82
C THR A 37 2.92 10.59 -2.19
N ALA A 38 2.10 11.63 -2.44
CA ALA A 38 2.16 12.40 -3.69
C ALA A 38 3.53 13.06 -3.90
N LEU A 39 4.15 13.56 -2.83
CA LEU A 39 5.52 14.08 -2.88
C LEU A 39 6.53 12.96 -3.19
N TRP A 40 6.40 11.81 -2.54
CA TRP A 40 7.30 10.67 -2.77
C TRP A 40 7.26 10.16 -4.20
N ILE A 41 6.08 10.13 -4.83
CA ILE A 41 5.93 9.78 -6.25
C ILE A 41 6.73 10.76 -7.11
N ALA A 42 6.56 12.06 -6.86
CA ALA A 42 7.26 13.10 -7.60
C ALA A 42 8.78 12.99 -7.42
N ILE A 43 9.27 12.76 -6.22
CA ILE A 43 10.72 12.63 -5.94
C ILE A 43 11.28 11.38 -6.61
N ALA A 44 10.67 10.21 -6.41
CA ALA A 44 11.15 8.96 -6.96
C ALA A 44 11.12 8.99 -8.49
N GLY A 45 9.96 9.26 -9.08
CA GLY A 45 9.81 9.28 -10.53
C GLY A 45 10.52 10.43 -11.24
N HIS A 46 10.96 11.49 -10.55
CA HIS A 46 11.78 12.54 -11.17
C HIS A 46 13.02 11.95 -11.85
N GLN A 47 13.59 10.89 -11.27
CA GLN A 47 14.79 10.27 -11.81
C GLN A 47 14.59 9.65 -13.20
N THR A 48 13.39 9.22 -13.57
CA THR A 48 13.10 8.64 -14.90
C THR A 48 13.04 9.71 -15.98
N ARG A 49 12.65 10.93 -15.61
CA ARG A 49 12.70 12.10 -16.50
C ARG A 49 14.12 12.60 -16.73
N ALA A 50 14.95 12.58 -15.70
CA ALA A 50 16.33 13.04 -15.80
C ALA A 50 17.22 12.02 -16.53
N LEU A 51 16.99 10.73 -16.31
CA LEU A 51 17.77 9.63 -16.86
C LEU A 51 16.82 8.49 -17.19
N ARG A 52 16.60 8.17 -18.46
CA ARG A 52 15.82 6.98 -18.82
C ARG A 52 16.65 5.72 -18.62
N SER A 53 16.02 4.66 -18.11
CA SER A 53 16.67 3.36 -18.02
C SER A 53 16.88 2.77 -19.43
N PRO A 54 18.06 2.22 -19.77
CA PRO A 54 18.27 1.52 -21.04
C PRO A 54 17.38 0.28 -21.22
N THR A 55 16.85 -0.25 -20.11
CA THR A 55 16.02 -1.46 -20.07
C THR A 55 14.55 -1.15 -19.82
N ASP A 56 14.16 0.13 -19.78
CA ASP A 56 12.83 0.58 -19.34
C ASP A 56 12.38 -0.02 -17.99
N HIS A 57 13.35 -0.42 -17.16
CA HIS A 57 13.10 -1.00 -15.85
C HIS A 57 13.99 -0.35 -14.80
N ARG A 58 13.36 0.06 -13.71
CA ARG A 58 14.05 0.57 -12.52
C ARG A 58 13.39 0.02 -11.27
N LEU A 59 14.23 -0.45 -10.35
CA LEU A 59 13.77 -0.97 -9.07
C LEU A 59 13.93 0.10 -7.99
N VAL A 60 12.83 0.42 -7.31
CA VAL A 60 12.85 1.18 -6.06
C VAL A 60 12.73 0.19 -4.91
N VAL A 61 13.71 0.20 -4.01
CA VAL A 61 13.69 -0.64 -2.81
C VAL A 61 13.30 0.22 -1.61
N SER A 62 12.28 -0.19 -0.86
CA SER A 62 11.79 0.56 0.30
C SER A 62 11.50 -0.31 1.51
N ASP A 63 11.47 0.31 2.69
CA ASP A 63 11.06 -0.37 3.90
C ASP A 63 9.53 -0.56 3.95
N ASN A 64 9.08 -1.27 4.98
CA ASN A 64 7.67 -1.56 5.23
C ASN A 64 6.74 -0.34 5.37
N PHE A 65 7.22 0.75 5.95
CA PHE A 65 6.43 1.95 6.12
C PHE A 65 6.07 2.58 4.77
N TYR A 66 6.99 2.52 3.81
CA TYR A 66 6.86 3.10 2.47
C TYR A 66 6.33 2.11 1.42
N THR A 67 6.43 0.81 1.66
CA THR A 67 5.96 -0.22 0.72
C THR A 67 4.44 -0.35 0.77
N ARG A 68 3.74 0.25 -0.20
CA ARG A 68 2.29 0.15 -0.37
C ARG A 68 1.91 -0.08 -1.83
N HIS A 69 0.86 -0.86 -2.04
CA HIS A 69 0.34 -1.20 -3.37
C HIS A 69 -0.08 0.05 -4.15
N THR A 70 -0.79 0.96 -3.47
CA THR A 70 -1.20 2.24 -4.05
C THR A 70 -0.01 3.10 -4.48
N PHE A 71 1.07 3.10 -3.67
CA PHE A 71 2.31 3.80 -4.03
C PHE A 71 3.00 3.15 -5.23
N ALA A 72 3.08 1.82 -5.27
CA ALA A 72 3.63 1.08 -6.41
C ALA A 72 2.86 1.34 -7.70
N GLN A 73 1.52 1.26 -7.66
CA GLN A 73 0.64 1.52 -8.82
C GLN A 73 0.81 2.94 -9.35
N ALA A 74 0.80 3.92 -8.45
CA ALA A 74 0.96 5.32 -8.83
C ALA A 74 2.36 5.60 -9.39
N LEU A 75 3.41 4.99 -8.83
CA LEU A 75 4.77 5.15 -9.33
C LEU A 75 4.92 4.51 -10.73
N LEU A 76 4.35 3.33 -10.94
CA LEU A 76 4.34 2.67 -12.23
C LEU A 76 3.62 3.53 -13.28
N LYS A 77 2.44 4.07 -12.95
CA LYS A 77 1.67 4.95 -13.85
C LYS A 77 2.38 6.28 -14.11
N PHE A 78 2.97 6.90 -13.09
CA PHE A 78 3.69 8.17 -13.21
C PHE A 78 4.94 8.07 -14.10
N THR A 79 5.55 6.88 -14.16
CA THR A 79 6.81 6.63 -14.88
C THR A 79 6.62 5.84 -16.17
N ASP A 80 5.39 5.80 -16.70
CA ASP A 80 5.06 5.09 -17.93
C ASP A 80 5.50 3.60 -17.92
N GLY A 81 5.46 2.96 -16.76
CA GLY A 81 5.83 1.56 -16.57
C GLY A 81 7.30 1.33 -16.19
N GLU A 82 8.15 2.36 -16.12
CA GLU A 82 9.59 2.17 -15.86
C GLU A 82 9.87 1.70 -14.43
N MET A 83 9.28 2.35 -13.42
CA MET A 83 9.59 2.09 -12.02
C MET A 83 8.71 1.02 -11.36
N HIS A 84 9.38 0.04 -10.75
CA HIS A 84 8.78 -1.03 -9.97
C HIS A 84 9.22 -0.94 -8.50
N LEU A 85 8.32 -1.24 -7.58
CA LEU A 85 8.58 -1.19 -6.13
C LEU A 85 8.84 -2.57 -5.57
N LEU A 86 9.93 -2.73 -4.83
CA LEU A 86 10.23 -3.89 -4.01
C LEU A 86 10.43 -3.43 -2.56
N GLY A 87 9.95 -4.21 -1.61
CA GLY A 87 10.16 -3.88 -0.22
C GLY A 87 9.54 -4.91 0.71
N THR A 88 9.87 -4.78 1.98
CA THR A 88 9.21 -5.56 3.02
C THR A 88 7.79 -5.06 3.21
N VAL A 89 6.84 -5.91 3.55
CA VAL A 89 5.43 -5.52 3.74
C VAL A 89 4.94 -6.03 5.09
N ARG A 90 4.03 -5.28 5.76
CA ARG A 90 3.38 -5.77 6.99
C ARG A 90 2.56 -7.00 6.65
N MET A 91 2.61 -8.02 7.51
CA MET A 91 1.95 -9.30 7.30
C MET A 91 0.45 -9.17 6.94
N ASN A 92 -0.23 -8.14 7.45
CA ASN A 92 -1.64 -7.88 7.16
C ASN A 92 -1.95 -7.36 5.74
N LEU A 93 -0.92 -7.04 4.95
CA LEU A 93 -1.02 -6.53 3.57
C LEU A 93 -0.45 -7.52 2.53
N VAL A 94 -0.07 -8.73 2.98
CA VAL A 94 0.44 -9.83 2.16
C VAL A 94 -0.68 -10.83 1.86
N ASP A 95 -0.60 -11.52 0.73
CA ASP A 95 -1.52 -12.61 0.41
C ASP A 95 -1.46 -13.73 1.48
N LYS A 96 -2.63 -14.21 1.91
CA LYS A 96 -2.74 -15.27 2.92
C LYS A 96 -2.09 -16.57 2.47
N SER A 97 -2.11 -16.85 1.17
CA SER A 97 -1.47 -18.06 0.63
C SER A 97 0.04 -18.03 0.84
N ALA A 98 0.66 -16.85 0.72
CA ALA A 98 2.09 -16.70 0.91
C ALA A 98 2.50 -16.75 2.38
N ILE A 99 1.68 -16.20 3.27
CA ILE A 99 1.90 -16.31 4.72
C ILE A 99 1.97 -17.80 5.11
N ALA A 100 1.05 -18.63 4.63
CA ALA A 100 1.04 -20.06 4.93
C ALA A 100 2.29 -20.80 4.41
N ARG A 101 2.82 -20.39 3.24
CA ARG A 101 4.04 -20.98 2.67
C ARG A 101 5.30 -20.57 3.45
N VAL A 102 5.38 -19.31 3.88
CA VAL A 102 6.50 -18.82 4.69
C VAL A 102 6.48 -19.44 6.10
N ASP A 103 5.30 -19.58 6.71
CA ASP A 103 5.13 -20.14 8.06
C ASP A 103 5.48 -21.65 8.12
N GLY A 104 5.20 -22.40 7.05
CA GLY A 104 5.60 -23.80 6.92
C GLY A 104 7.09 -24.01 6.57
N GLY A 105 7.85 -22.95 6.32
CA GLY A 105 9.26 -23.02 5.92
C GLY A 105 10.24 -23.09 7.08
N PRO A 106 11.52 -23.42 6.82
CA PRO A 106 12.56 -23.33 7.84
C PRO A 106 12.75 -21.89 8.30
N ARG A 107 13.15 -21.71 9.57
CA ARG A 107 13.43 -20.38 10.12
C ARG A 107 14.46 -19.65 9.26
N GLY A 108 14.16 -18.41 8.88
CA GLY A 108 15.01 -17.59 8.01
C GLY A 108 14.71 -17.74 6.53
N ASN A 109 13.65 -18.47 6.16
CA ASN A 109 13.15 -18.49 4.79
C ASN A 109 12.47 -17.16 4.43
N TRP A 110 12.58 -16.76 3.16
CA TRP A 110 11.96 -15.56 2.61
C TRP A 110 11.24 -15.91 1.31
N GLU A 111 10.11 -15.28 1.07
CA GLU A 111 9.38 -15.46 -0.18
C GLU A 111 9.07 -14.09 -0.79
N LEU A 112 9.29 -13.98 -2.11
CA LEU A 112 8.86 -12.81 -2.88
C LEU A 112 7.38 -12.97 -3.20
N VAL A 113 6.57 -12.03 -2.73
CA VAL A 113 5.11 -12.09 -2.86
C VAL A 113 4.61 -10.84 -3.54
N ALA A 114 3.65 -11.01 -4.46
CA ALA A 114 2.91 -9.90 -5.01
C ALA A 114 2.09 -9.22 -3.92
N ALA A 115 2.16 -7.90 -3.94
CA ALA A 115 1.51 -7.02 -3.01
C ALA A 115 0.01 -6.96 -3.38
N VAL A 116 -0.92 -7.34 -2.49
CA VAL A 116 -2.35 -7.52 -2.82
C VAL A 116 -3.20 -6.34 -2.35
N ASP A 117 -3.96 -5.74 -3.27
CA ASP A 117 -4.86 -4.64 -2.95
C ASP A 117 -5.86 -4.99 -1.83
N PRO A 118 -6.09 -4.05 -0.90
CA PRO A 118 -7.03 -4.29 0.18
C PRO A 118 -8.46 -4.35 -0.37
N LYS A 119 -9.28 -5.23 0.23
CA LYS A 119 -10.66 -5.48 -0.25
C LYS A 119 -11.53 -4.20 -0.22
N PRO A 120 -12.50 -4.05 -1.14
CA PRO A 120 -13.45 -2.95 -1.09
C PRO A 120 -14.14 -2.84 0.28
N GLY A 121 -14.16 -1.63 0.87
CA GLY A 121 -14.74 -1.37 2.19
C GLY A 121 -13.78 -1.57 3.38
N TRP A 122 -12.52 -1.97 3.14
CA TRP A 122 -11.53 -2.11 4.21
C TRP A 122 -11.28 -0.80 4.99
N GLU A 123 -11.43 0.36 4.33
CA GLU A 123 -11.18 1.68 4.92
C GLU A 123 -12.10 1.95 6.12
N LYS A 124 -13.38 1.57 6.01
CA LYS A 124 -14.36 1.71 7.09
C LYS A 124 -13.95 0.83 8.28
N ILE A 125 -13.53 -0.40 8.00
CA ILE A 125 -13.07 -1.37 9.01
C ILE A 125 -11.80 -0.85 9.69
N ASN A 126 -10.82 -0.38 8.92
CA ASN A 126 -9.57 0.15 9.43
C ASN A 126 -9.79 1.43 10.27
N ARG A 127 -10.76 2.27 9.88
CA ARG A 127 -11.14 3.46 10.66
C ARG A 127 -11.74 3.06 12.01
N CYS A 128 -12.63 2.06 12.05
CA CYS A 128 -13.16 1.52 13.29
C CYS A 128 -12.07 0.92 14.19
N ILE A 129 -11.12 0.16 13.61
CA ILE A 129 -9.99 -0.41 14.34
C ILE A 129 -9.10 0.69 14.93
N LYS A 130 -8.78 1.73 14.15
CA LYS A 130 -7.99 2.88 14.64
C LYS A 130 -8.70 3.59 15.78
N LEU A 131 -10.00 3.89 15.63
CA LEU A 131 -10.79 4.53 16.69
C LEU A 131 -10.80 3.69 17.96
N HIS A 132 -10.96 2.37 17.85
CA HIS A 132 -10.92 1.47 18.99
C HIS A 132 -9.55 1.46 19.66
N ASN A 133 -8.46 1.37 18.89
CA ASN A 133 -7.10 1.40 19.42
C ASN A 133 -6.76 2.75 20.08
N ASP A 134 -7.20 3.86 19.51
CA ASP A 134 -7.02 5.19 20.11
C ASP A 134 -7.76 5.31 21.45
N VAL A 135 -8.93 4.67 21.59
CA VAL A 135 -9.66 4.59 22.87
C VAL A 135 -8.88 3.77 23.89
N LEU A 136 -8.34 2.60 23.50
CA LEU A 136 -7.54 1.75 24.38
C LEU A 136 -6.23 2.44 24.83
N LEU A 137 -5.54 3.12 23.91
CA LEU A 137 -4.34 3.89 24.22
C LEU A 137 -4.62 5.06 25.17
N LYS A 138 -5.76 5.74 25.04
CA LYS A 138 -6.18 6.79 25.98
C LYS A 138 -6.54 6.26 27.36
N GLN A 139 -6.89 4.99 27.48
CA GLN A 139 -7.16 4.32 28.75
C GLN A 139 -5.88 3.80 29.43
N ASN A 140 -4.68 3.98 28.82
CA ASN A 140 -3.39 3.46 29.31
C ASN A 140 -3.34 1.94 29.51
N GLU A 141 -4.33 1.21 28.99
CA GLU A 141 -4.34 -0.25 29.00
C GLU A 141 -3.58 -0.74 27.76
N GLN A 142 -2.44 -1.41 27.96
CA GLN A 142 -1.85 -2.15 26.85
C GLN A 142 -2.82 -3.27 26.45
N PRO A 143 -3.24 -3.33 25.17
CA PRO A 143 -4.13 -4.39 24.74
C PRO A 143 -3.45 -5.74 24.95
N THR A 144 -4.10 -6.61 25.70
CA THR A 144 -3.58 -7.94 26.00
C THR A 144 -3.42 -8.75 24.71
N HIS A 145 -2.48 -9.70 24.70
CA HIS A 145 -2.24 -10.57 23.55
C HIS A 145 -3.52 -11.27 23.04
N GLN A 146 -4.46 -11.58 23.95
CA GLN A 146 -5.77 -12.16 23.62
C GLN A 146 -6.74 -11.16 22.95
N GLN A 147 -6.66 -9.87 23.28
CA GLN A 147 -7.45 -8.83 22.61
C GLN A 147 -6.90 -8.57 21.20
N LEU A 148 -5.58 -8.56 21.03
CA LEU A 148 -4.93 -8.44 19.73
C LEU A 148 -5.20 -9.67 18.84
N SER A 149 -5.18 -10.88 19.41
CA SER A 149 -5.53 -12.09 18.67
C SER A 149 -7.00 -12.09 18.25
N LYS A 150 -7.93 -11.69 19.14
CA LYS A 150 -9.36 -11.56 18.80
C LYS A 150 -9.61 -10.51 17.73
N LEU A 151 -8.91 -9.37 17.74
CA LEU A 151 -9.03 -8.36 16.67
C LEU A 151 -8.51 -8.88 15.34
N SER A 152 -7.42 -9.64 15.36
CA SER A 152 -6.92 -10.33 14.17
C SER A 152 -7.91 -11.39 13.67
N GLU A 153 -8.50 -12.19 14.57
CA GLU A 153 -9.52 -13.20 14.26
C GLU A 153 -10.83 -12.58 13.78
N LEU A 154 -11.22 -11.40 14.29
CA LEU A 154 -12.39 -10.67 13.81
C LEU A 154 -12.14 -10.16 12.39
N ALA A 155 -10.97 -9.57 12.13
CA ALA A 155 -10.56 -9.17 10.79
C ALA A 155 -10.47 -10.39 9.83
N ILE A 156 -10.11 -11.57 10.35
CA ILE A 156 -10.03 -12.82 9.60
C ILE A 156 -11.42 -13.46 9.36
N SER A 157 -12.32 -13.49 10.34
CA SER A 157 -13.62 -14.16 10.27
C SER A 157 -14.62 -13.44 9.36
N PHE A 158 -14.58 -12.10 9.31
CA PHE A 158 -15.38 -11.31 8.36
C PHE A 158 -14.95 -11.47 6.91
N THR A 159 -13.70 -11.91 6.64
CA THR A 159 -13.31 -12.34 5.29
C THR A 159 -13.82 -13.74 4.92
N ARG A 160 -14.27 -14.54 5.88
CA ARG A 160 -14.72 -15.93 5.70
C ARG A 160 -16.23 -16.04 5.39
N THR A 161 -17.05 -15.16 5.98
CA THR A 161 -18.52 -15.20 5.85
C THR A 161 -19.08 -14.88 4.46
N ARG A 162 -18.25 -14.45 3.49
CA ARG A 162 -18.70 -14.25 2.10
C ARG A 162 -18.19 -15.30 1.10
N ASN A 163 -17.22 -16.15 1.47
CA ASN A 163 -16.80 -17.25 0.60
C ASN A 163 -17.78 -18.44 0.64
N SER A 164 -18.73 -18.45 1.59
CA SER A 164 -19.79 -19.47 1.67
C SER A 164 -21.00 -19.18 0.77
N SER A 165 -21.04 -18.06 0.04
CA SER A 165 -22.18 -17.70 -0.83
C SER A 165 -21.87 -17.63 -2.32
N PHE A 166 -20.68 -18.06 -2.76
CA PHE A 166 -20.38 -18.33 -4.16
C PHE A 166 -19.94 -19.78 -4.32
N SER A 167 -20.89 -20.69 -4.19
CA SER A 167 -20.85 -22.01 -4.83
C SER A 167 -21.84 -21.98 -5.97
N THR A 168 -21.38 -21.71 -7.19
CA THR A 168 -22.13 -22.03 -8.41
C THR A 168 -21.45 -23.25 -9.03
N PRO A 169 -22.18 -24.31 -9.39
CA PRO A 169 -21.59 -25.50 -9.99
C PRO A 169 -21.10 -25.18 -11.40
N MET A 170 -19.99 -25.83 -11.74
CA MET A 170 -19.35 -25.83 -13.04
C MET A 170 -20.25 -26.60 -14.04
N ILE A 171 -20.74 -25.90 -15.08
CA ILE A 171 -20.97 -26.41 -16.43
C ILE A 171 -20.52 -25.31 -17.40
#